data_AF-S4R8Y3-F1
#
_entry.id   AF-S4R8Y3-F1
#
_cell.length_a   1.000
_cell.length_b   1.000
_cell.length_c   1.000
_cell.angle_alpha   90.00
_cell.angle_beta   90.00
_cell.angle_gamma   90.00
#
_symmetry.space_group_name_H-M   'P 1'
#
loop_
_entity.id
_entity.type
_entity.pdbx_description
1 polymer ?
#
loop_
_entity_poly.entity_id
_entity_poly.type
_entity_poly.pdbx_seq_one_letter_code
_entity_poly.pdbx_strand_id
1 'polypeptide(L)'
;HSVVAFSALLHALEELDMVAIVRYAYNVASIPQVGFGFPNIKSTHEYMVFLQLPYCEDLRHYTFPPLINNKMFTPSEEQLSAVDSLIDRMSLVREDEGGVVEELFKTTKIPNPVFQRLFQCLQHKAFFPEEPLPPMEQNLLAMLEPPPEITAASAPVLELLQKLFPLQAAPKKEQLTGKEIFKDRNREEPEEKKPRFSDDGDENGSACLVASVAEGRVSKVGTVDPRKDFQVLCARKEEFSFKEVSEQLERCLEKFLDLRERTYYMKTLDCLKAYREEANKAKEPHQYNTFLKRLKQLVADLGLQDFWQLLVQDRLTLISCEENSASSVTGQEAEQFFVVEQVQEELMVAEPAADVDDLLEMM
;
A
#
# COMPACT_ATOMS: atom_id res chain seq x y z
N HIS A 1 37.61 -15.95 44.33
CA HIS A 1 38.73 -15.52 43.48
C HIS A 1 38.28 -14.72 42.26
N SER A 2 37.36 -15.23 41.42
CA SER A 2 36.86 -14.51 40.23
C SER A 2 36.17 -13.17 40.54
N VAL A 3 35.32 -13.12 41.57
CA VAL A 3 34.61 -11.88 41.97
C VAL A 3 35.58 -10.78 42.39
N VAL A 4 36.62 -11.12 43.16
CA VAL A 4 37.65 -10.16 43.61
C VAL A 4 38.48 -9.65 42.44
N ALA A 5 38.85 -10.52 41.50
CA ALA A 5 39.58 -10.12 40.30
C ALA A 5 38.75 -9.19 39.39
N PHE A 6 37.45 -9.47 39.27
CA PHE A 6 36.53 -8.63 38.50
C PHE A 6 36.32 -7.26 39.16
N SER A 7 36.09 -7.22 40.47
CA SER A 7 35.98 -5.96 41.23
C SER A 7 37.26 -5.13 41.09
N ALA A 8 38.45 -5.74 41.25
CA ALA A 8 39.72 -5.05 41.05
C ALA A 8 39.87 -4.46 39.63
N LEU A 9 39.37 -5.14 38.60
CA LEU A 9 39.34 -4.62 37.24
C LEU A 9 38.41 -3.41 37.11
N LEU A 10 37.21 -3.45 37.70
CA LEU A 10 36.27 -2.32 37.64
C LEU A 10 36.83 -1.09 38.34
N HIS A 11 37.40 -1.25 39.54
CA HIS A 11 38.05 -0.16 40.26
C HIS A 11 39.24 0.42 39.47
N ALA A 12 40.06 -0.43 38.86
CA ALA A 12 41.16 0.04 38.03
C ALA A 12 40.69 0.81 36.78
N LEU A 13 39.58 0.42 36.16
CA LEU A 13 39.00 1.14 35.03
C LEU A 13 38.43 2.50 35.45
N GLU A 14 37.77 2.56 36.61
CA GLU A 14 37.21 3.79 37.18
C GLU A 14 38.34 4.78 37.56
N GLU A 15 39.36 4.32 38.29
CA GLU A 15 40.49 5.15 38.73
C GLU A 15 41.28 5.76 37.55
N LEU A 16 41.31 5.06 36.41
CA LEU A 16 42.06 5.46 35.23
C LEU A 16 41.19 6.14 34.16
N ASP A 17 39.89 6.32 34.41
CA ASP A 17 38.91 6.84 33.44
C ASP A 17 38.99 6.12 32.08
N MET A 18 39.08 4.78 32.13
CA MET A 18 39.25 3.90 30.97
C MET A 18 38.04 2.99 30.75
N VAL A 19 37.85 2.60 29.48
CA VAL A 19 36.87 1.59 29.07
C VAL A 19 37.55 0.38 28.45
N ALA A 20 36.94 -0.79 28.59
CA ALA A 20 37.45 -2.03 28.01
C ALA A 20 36.76 -2.31 26.66
N ILE A 21 37.52 -2.55 25.60
CA ILE A 21 36.96 -3.08 24.34
C ILE A 21 36.87 -4.60 24.44
N VAL A 22 35.66 -5.14 24.29
CA VAL A 22 35.37 -6.55 24.51
C VAL A 22 34.74 -7.17 23.26
N ARG A 23 35.23 -8.36 22.92
CA ARG A 23 34.56 -9.24 21.95
C ARG A 23 33.51 -10.07 22.70
N TYR A 24 32.24 -9.83 22.41
CA TYR A 24 31.13 -10.55 22.99
C TYR A 24 30.62 -11.61 22.00
N ALA A 25 30.58 -12.87 22.43
CA ALA A 25 29.95 -13.96 21.70
C ALA A 25 29.12 -14.78 22.68
N TYR A 26 27.79 -14.80 22.49
CA TYR A 26 26.88 -15.46 23.42
C TYR A 26 26.96 -16.98 23.31
N ASN A 27 26.90 -17.51 22.08
CA ASN A 27 27.04 -18.92 21.77
C ASN A 27 27.74 -19.12 20.41
N VAL A 28 28.04 -20.37 20.05
CA VAL A 28 28.74 -20.71 18.79
C VAL A 28 27.94 -20.31 17.54
N ALA A 29 26.60 -20.25 17.64
CA ALA A 29 25.72 -19.85 16.54
C ALA A 29 25.57 -18.32 16.40
N SER A 30 25.84 -17.57 17.47
CA SER A 30 25.69 -16.11 17.49
C SER A 30 26.85 -15.44 16.78
N ILE A 31 26.54 -14.40 16.02
CA ILE A 31 27.54 -13.56 15.39
C ILE A 31 28.30 -12.81 16.51
N PRO A 32 29.64 -12.88 16.56
CA PRO A 32 30.41 -12.18 17.56
C PRO A 32 30.25 -10.67 17.37
N GLN A 33 29.92 -9.99 18.47
CA GLN A 33 29.77 -8.54 18.53
C GLN A 33 31.02 -7.90 19.13
N VAL A 34 31.38 -6.73 18.65
CA VAL A 34 32.39 -5.88 19.29
C VAL A 34 31.66 -4.79 20.04
N GLY A 35 32.06 -4.55 21.29
CA GLY A 35 31.49 -3.50 22.11
C GLY A 35 32.47 -2.99 23.14
N PHE A 36 32.06 -1.99 23.90
CA PHE A 36 32.83 -1.50 25.03
C PHE A 36 32.10 -1.82 26.33
N GLY A 37 32.88 -2.18 27.35
CA GLY A 37 32.47 -2.36 28.72
C GLY A 37 32.96 -1.20 29.56
N PHE A 38 32.06 -0.53 30.27
CA PHE A 38 32.42 0.50 31.24
C PHE A 38 31.97 0.09 32.65
N PRO A 39 32.76 0.42 33.69
CA PRO A 39 32.41 0.09 35.07
C PRO A 39 31.22 0.94 35.55
N ASN A 40 30.40 0.36 36.42
CA ASN A 40 29.35 1.07 37.15
C ASN A 40 29.36 0.57 38.61
N ILE A 41 29.92 1.39 39.49
CA ILE A 41 30.11 1.08 40.90
C ILE A 41 28.98 1.74 41.68
N LYS A 42 28.07 0.93 42.23
CA LYS A 42 27.02 1.40 43.14
C LYS A 42 27.36 1.01 44.57
N SER A 43 26.74 1.68 45.54
CA SER A 43 26.92 1.41 46.97
C SER A 43 26.61 -0.03 47.39
N THR A 44 25.76 -0.74 46.64
CA THR A 44 25.34 -2.11 46.96
C THR A 44 26.07 -3.17 46.12
N HIS A 45 26.38 -2.88 44.86
CA HIS A 45 26.92 -3.86 43.90
C HIS A 45 27.73 -3.15 42.81
N GLU A 46 28.70 -3.86 42.27
CA GLU A 46 29.56 -3.41 41.18
C GLU A 46 29.28 -4.27 39.95
N TYR A 47 29.16 -3.65 38.79
CA TYR A 47 28.98 -4.37 37.52
C TYR A 47 29.59 -3.60 36.35
N MET A 48 29.79 -4.30 35.25
CA MET A 48 30.19 -3.72 33.97
C MET A 48 29.00 -3.72 33.03
N VAL A 49 28.77 -2.61 32.33
CA VAL A 49 27.75 -2.54 31.29
C VAL A 49 28.43 -2.72 29.94
N PHE A 50 28.02 -3.74 29.19
CA PHE A 50 28.45 -3.94 27.82
C PHE A 50 27.49 -3.23 26.86
N LEU A 51 28.03 -2.37 26.00
CA LEU A 51 27.31 -1.75 24.89
C LEU A 51 27.99 -2.12 23.57
N GLN A 52 27.21 -2.64 22.63
CA GLN A 52 27.70 -2.96 21.28
C GLN A 52 28.10 -1.66 20.56
N LEU A 53 29.27 -1.68 19.93
CA LEU A 53 29.74 -0.59 19.08
C LEU A 53 29.21 -0.77 17.65
N PRO A 54 28.93 0.32 16.94
CA PRO A 54 28.57 0.25 15.54
C PRO A 54 29.76 -0.24 14.70
N TYR A 55 29.48 -1.04 13.68
CA TYR A 55 30.48 -1.43 12.68
C TYR A 55 30.65 -0.32 11.64
N CYS A 56 31.70 -0.44 10.83
CA CYS A 56 31.91 0.47 9.70
C CYS A 56 30.73 0.44 8.72
N GLU A 57 30.02 -0.68 8.59
CA GLU A 57 28.83 -0.80 7.74
C GLU A 57 27.60 -0.07 8.31
N ASP A 58 27.55 0.14 9.63
CA ASP A 58 26.44 0.83 10.31
C ASP A 58 26.55 2.36 10.24
N LEU A 59 27.74 2.89 9.92
CA LEU A 59 28.00 4.33 9.85
C LEU A 59 27.35 4.94 8.61
N ARG A 60 26.47 5.92 8.83
CA ARG A 60 25.83 6.69 7.75
C ARG A 60 26.47 8.06 7.64
N HIS A 61 27.25 8.26 6.58
CA HIS A 61 27.92 9.53 6.30
C HIS A 61 26.98 10.53 5.62
N TYR A 62 26.12 11.18 6.41
CA TYR A 62 25.32 12.31 5.94
C TYR A 62 26.04 13.62 6.19
N THR A 63 26.21 14.43 5.14
CA THR A 63 26.78 15.78 5.25
C THR A 63 25.65 16.79 5.32
N PHE A 64 25.60 17.55 6.41
CA PHE A 64 24.63 18.63 6.60
C PHE A 64 25.34 19.99 6.61
N PRO A 65 24.73 21.06 6.05
CA PRO A 65 25.24 22.41 6.22
C PRO A 65 25.31 22.80 7.71
N PRO A 66 26.38 23.46 8.17
CA PRO A 66 26.48 23.90 9.55
C PRO A 66 25.39 24.95 9.85
N LEU A 67 24.74 24.80 11.01
CA LEU A 67 23.78 25.78 11.51
C LEU A 67 24.50 26.95 12.22
N ILE A 68 25.62 26.67 12.88
CA ILE A 68 26.47 27.66 13.53
C ILE A 68 27.22 28.46 12.46
N ASN A 69 27.17 29.79 12.55
CA ASN A 69 27.73 30.75 11.57
C ASN A 69 26.96 30.90 10.24
N ASN A 70 25.72 30.42 10.18
CA ASN A 70 24.88 30.62 9.01
C ASN A 70 24.16 31.97 9.06
N LYS A 71 24.47 32.88 8.12
CA LYS A 71 23.87 34.23 8.03
C LYS A 71 22.34 34.22 7.87
N MET A 72 21.76 33.12 7.39
CA MET A 72 20.33 32.99 7.14
C MET A 72 19.52 32.63 8.40
N PHE A 73 20.16 32.02 9.40
CA PHE A 73 19.48 31.44 10.57
C PHE A 73 20.08 31.93 11.90
N THR A 74 20.71 33.09 11.91
CA THR A 74 21.22 33.69 13.15
C THR A 74 20.03 34.17 14.01
N PRO A 75 19.83 33.61 15.21
CA PRO A 75 18.75 34.04 16.10
C PRO A 75 19.01 35.46 16.62
N SER A 76 17.93 36.20 16.91
CA SER A 76 18.04 37.48 17.61
C SER A 76 18.30 37.28 19.10
N GLU A 77 18.82 38.31 19.78
CA GLU A 77 19.04 38.28 21.23
C GLU A 77 17.73 38.07 22.01
N GLU A 78 16.63 38.65 21.53
CA GLU A 78 15.29 38.44 22.09
C GLU A 78 14.82 36.98 21.96
N GLN A 79 15.14 36.34 20.84
CA GLN A 79 14.83 34.93 20.61
C GLN A 79 15.64 34.01 21.53
N LEU A 80 16.93 34.32 21.74
CA LEU A 80 17.78 33.58 22.67
C LEU A 80 17.24 33.70 24.11
N SER A 81 16.97 34.93 24.56
CA SER A 81 16.43 35.19 25.88
C SER A 81 15.07 34.49 26.14
N ALA A 82 14.22 34.42 25.11
CA ALA A 82 12.95 33.70 25.17
C ALA A 82 13.12 32.18 25.31
N VAL A 83 14.11 31.60 24.62
CA VAL A 83 14.44 30.17 24.72
C VAL A 83 15.09 29.85 26.07
N ASP A 84 15.99 30.71 26.57
CA ASP A 84 16.58 30.56 27.90
C ASP A 84 15.49 30.55 28.98
N SER A 85 14.55 31.52 28.89
CA SER A 85 13.38 31.58 29.78
C SER A 85 12.48 30.35 29.68
N LEU A 86 12.44 29.67 28.53
CA LEU A 86 11.68 28.42 28.35
C LEU A 86 12.40 27.26 29.05
N ILE A 87 13.71 27.14 28.87
CA ILE A 87 14.54 26.10 29.49
C ILE A 87 14.41 26.17 31.01
N ASP A 88 14.51 27.37 31.58
CA ASP A 88 14.39 27.60 33.02
C ASP A 88 13.02 27.17 33.57
N ARG A 89 11.94 27.46 32.83
CA ARG A 89 10.56 27.17 33.26
C ARG A 89 10.11 25.74 32.99
N MET A 90 10.67 25.08 31.97
CA MET A 90 10.36 23.70 31.61
C MET A 90 11.33 22.67 32.19
N SER A 91 12.20 23.06 33.12
CA SER A 91 13.08 22.12 33.82
C SER A 91 12.26 21.12 34.64
N LEU A 92 12.47 19.83 34.37
CA LEU A 92 11.86 18.71 35.13
C LEU A 92 12.70 18.30 36.35
N VAL A 93 13.73 19.07 36.66
CA VAL A 93 14.72 18.77 37.68
C VAL A 93 14.73 19.91 38.69
N ARG A 94 14.49 19.60 39.96
CA ARG A 94 14.65 20.55 41.08
C ARG A 94 15.90 20.19 41.86
N GLU A 95 16.72 21.21 42.13
CA GLU A 95 17.83 21.10 43.07
C GLU A 95 17.31 21.52 44.44
N ASP A 96 17.33 20.60 45.41
CA ASP A 96 17.02 20.94 46.79
C ASP A 96 18.18 21.70 47.44
N GLU A 97 17.92 22.41 48.54
CA GLU A 97 18.93 23.16 49.32
C GLU A 97 20.12 22.30 49.80
N GLY A 98 19.99 20.96 49.75
CA GLY A 98 21.05 19.99 50.05
C GLY A 98 21.88 19.52 48.86
N GLY A 99 21.69 20.08 47.66
CA GLY A 99 22.40 19.69 46.43
C GLY A 99 21.97 18.32 45.86
N VAL A 100 20.85 17.77 46.35
CA VAL A 100 20.25 16.56 45.78
C VAL A 100 19.34 16.98 44.63
N VAL A 101 19.61 16.39 43.47
CA VAL A 101 18.88 16.63 42.22
C VAL A 101 17.64 15.73 42.20
N GLU A 102 16.47 16.31 42.50
CA GLU A 102 15.20 15.61 42.44
C GLU A 102 14.53 15.76 41.06
N GLU A 103 14.43 14.64 40.33
CA GLU A 103 13.65 14.57 39.09
C GLU A 103 12.15 14.51 39.40
N LEU A 104 11.40 15.54 38.96
CA LEU A 104 9.96 15.68 39.18
C LEU A 104 9.13 14.67 38.39
N PHE A 105 9.62 14.30 37.19
CA PHE A 105 8.91 13.41 36.29
C PHE A 105 9.79 12.23 35.84
N LYS A 106 9.75 11.15 36.64
CA LYS A 106 10.61 9.96 36.48
C LYS A 106 10.07 9.04 35.39
N THR A 107 10.37 9.34 34.14
CA THR A 107 9.91 8.58 32.96
C THR A 107 10.34 7.10 32.99
N THR A 108 11.50 6.79 33.57
CA THR A 108 12.01 5.41 33.70
C THR A 108 11.16 4.51 34.58
N LYS A 109 10.35 5.09 35.48
CA LYS A 109 9.42 4.36 36.35
C LYS A 109 8.06 4.14 35.70
N ILE A 110 7.79 4.81 34.58
CA ILE A 110 6.51 4.71 33.87
C ILE A 110 6.54 3.42 33.01
N PRO A 111 5.62 2.48 33.22
CA PRO A 111 5.53 1.29 32.38
C PRO A 111 5.04 1.65 30.98
N ASN A 112 5.27 0.76 30.00
CA ASN A 112 4.77 0.98 28.64
C ASN A 112 3.22 1.07 28.62
N PRO A 113 2.63 2.23 28.23
CA PRO A 113 1.19 2.47 28.29
C PRO A 113 0.39 1.58 27.32
N VAL A 114 1.05 1.00 26.30
CA VAL A 114 0.40 0.14 25.31
C VAL A 114 -0.23 -1.09 25.97
N PHE A 115 0.41 -1.68 26.98
CA PHE A 115 -0.14 -2.87 27.65
C PHE A 115 -1.40 -2.54 28.44
N GLN A 116 -1.40 -1.43 29.19
CA GLN A 116 -2.58 -1.01 29.93
C GLN A 116 -3.73 -0.64 29.00
N ARG A 117 -3.44 0.06 27.89
CA ARG A 117 -4.44 0.36 26.85
C ARG A 117 -4.98 -0.92 26.21
N LEU A 118 -4.13 -1.90 25.95
CA LEU A 118 -4.54 -3.20 25.41
C LEU A 118 -5.49 -3.92 26.38
N PHE A 119 -5.12 -4.02 27.66
CA PHE A 119 -5.96 -4.67 28.66
C PHE A 119 -7.30 -3.96 28.85
N GLN A 120 -7.32 -2.64 28.81
CA GLN A 120 -8.55 -1.85 28.82
C GLN A 120 -9.47 -2.23 27.65
N CYS A 121 -8.94 -2.26 26.43
CA CYS A 121 -9.70 -2.62 25.23
C CYS A 121 -10.19 -4.07 25.28
N LEU A 122 -9.33 -5.01 25.72
CA LEU A 122 -9.68 -6.42 25.85
C LEU A 122 -10.78 -6.63 26.88
N GLN A 123 -10.65 -6.01 28.05
CA GLN A 123 -11.65 -6.08 29.11
C GLN A 123 -12.98 -5.51 28.62
N HIS A 124 -12.96 -4.35 27.97
CA HIS A 124 -14.17 -3.73 27.44
C HIS A 124 -14.85 -4.60 26.39
N LYS A 125 -14.10 -5.18 25.45
CA LYS A 125 -14.66 -6.07 24.42
C LYS A 125 -15.12 -7.42 24.97
N ALA A 126 -14.53 -7.90 26.07
CA ALA A 126 -14.97 -9.13 26.73
C ALA A 126 -16.32 -8.95 27.42
N PHE A 127 -16.58 -7.79 28.02
CA PHE A 127 -17.87 -7.50 28.69
C PHE A 127 -18.92 -6.91 27.72
N PHE A 128 -18.49 -6.12 26.75
CA PHE A 128 -19.35 -5.43 25.78
C PHE A 128 -18.86 -5.71 24.34
N PRO A 129 -19.26 -6.85 23.75
CA PRO A 129 -18.81 -7.25 22.41
C PRO A 129 -19.23 -6.26 21.30
N GLU A 130 -20.47 -5.80 21.37
CA GLU A 130 -21.14 -4.94 20.37
C GLU A 130 -20.75 -3.45 20.48
N GLU A 131 -20.25 -3.00 21.64
CA GLU A 131 -19.89 -1.60 21.85
C GLU A 131 -18.57 -1.24 21.17
N PRO A 132 -18.39 0.00 20.70
CA PRO A 132 -17.12 0.44 20.13
C PRO A 132 -15.97 0.39 21.16
N LEU A 133 -14.73 0.53 20.68
CA LEU A 133 -13.58 0.59 21.58
C LEU A 133 -13.71 1.79 22.53
N PRO A 134 -13.41 1.62 23.83
CA PRO A 134 -13.50 2.70 24.78
C PRO A 134 -12.48 3.81 24.45
N PRO A 135 -12.74 5.08 24.81
CA PRO A 135 -11.72 6.12 24.76
C PRO A 135 -10.55 5.78 25.70
N MET A 136 -9.41 6.44 25.52
CA MET A 136 -8.28 6.28 26.42
C MET A 136 -8.63 6.81 27.81
N GLU A 137 -8.30 6.04 28.85
CA GLU A 137 -8.53 6.47 30.23
C GLU A 137 -7.74 7.75 30.55
N GLN A 138 -8.41 8.69 31.23
CA GLN A 138 -7.80 9.96 31.65
C GLN A 138 -6.62 9.73 32.60
N ASN A 139 -6.65 8.68 33.42
CA ASN A 139 -5.55 8.34 34.32
C ASN A 139 -4.28 7.94 33.54
N LEU A 140 -4.44 7.23 32.42
CA LEU A 140 -3.32 6.85 31.56
C LEU A 140 -2.72 8.08 30.88
N LEU A 141 -3.57 9.00 30.45
CA LEU A 141 -3.15 10.30 29.90
C LEU A 141 -2.42 11.14 30.95
N ALA A 142 -2.99 11.29 32.14
CA ALA A 142 -2.40 12.06 33.24
C ALA A 142 -1.04 11.52 33.69
N MET A 143 -0.77 10.22 33.52
CA MET A 143 0.54 9.64 33.79
C MET A 143 1.60 10.04 32.74
N LEU A 144 1.19 10.29 31.50
CA LEU A 144 2.08 10.65 30.38
C LEU A 144 2.25 12.16 30.23
N GLU A 145 1.29 12.94 30.72
CA GLU A 145 1.32 14.40 30.70
C GLU A 145 2.34 14.96 31.70
N PRO A 146 3.02 16.08 31.36
CA PRO A 146 3.93 16.73 32.28
C PRO A 146 3.18 17.32 33.50
N PRO A 147 3.87 17.52 34.64
CA PRO A 147 3.26 18.11 35.82
C PRO A 147 2.54 19.45 35.51
N PRO A 148 1.31 19.66 36.02
CA PRO A 148 0.50 20.81 35.65
C PRO A 148 1.14 22.15 36.08
N GLU A 149 1.95 22.15 37.14
CA GLU A 149 2.72 23.31 37.60
C GLU A 149 3.65 23.85 36.50
N ILE A 150 4.34 22.95 35.79
CA ILE A 150 5.34 23.27 34.76
C ILE A 150 4.63 23.73 33.48
N THR A 151 3.53 23.07 33.13
CA THR A 151 2.70 23.45 31.99
C THR A 151 2.10 24.85 32.19
N ALA A 152 1.62 25.17 33.40
CA ALA A 152 1.11 26.50 33.72
C ALA A 152 2.20 27.57 33.72
N ALA A 153 3.39 27.27 34.25
CA ALA A 153 4.51 28.20 34.30
C ALA A 153 5.06 28.55 32.90
N SER A 154 5.05 27.59 31.99
CA SER A 154 5.61 27.72 30.63
C SER A 154 4.64 28.30 29.61
N ALA A 155 3.32 28.21 29.82
CA ALA A 155 2.29 28.78 28.94
C ALA A 155 2.57 30.22 28.45
N PRO A 156 2.88 31.22 29.31
CA PRO A 156 3.16 32.58 28.85
C PRO A 156 4.44 32.71 28.00
N VAL A 157 5.45 31.86 28.23
CA VAL A 157 6.69 31.87 27.43
C VAL A 157 6.43 31.27 26.06
N LEU A 158 5.60 30.21 25.98
CA LEU A 158 5.19 29.62 24.72
C LEU A 158 4.41 30.61 23.84
N GLU A 159 3.52 31.42 24.43
CA GLU A 159 2.81 32.48 23.70
C GLU A 159 3.77 33.56 23.16
N LEU A 160 4.81 33.90 23.92
CA LEU A 160 5.84 34.85 23.49
C LEU A 160 6.69 34.25 22.35
N LEU A 161 7.10 32.99 22.47
CA LEU A 161 7.84 32.28 21.43
C LEU A 161 7.04 32.16 20.13
N GLN A 162 5.74 31.87 20.22
CA GLN A 162 4.87 31.81 19.05
C GLN A 162 4.83 33.15 18.29
N LYS A 163 4.94 34.28 18.99
CA LYS A 163 5.00 35.61 18.37
C LYS A 163 6.38 35.91 17.76
N LEU A 164 7.46 35.49 18.43
CA LEU A 164 8.84 35.72 17.96
C LEU A 164 9.26 34.81 16.79
N PHE A 165 8.65 33.63 16.67
CA PHE A 165 8.93 32.65 15.63
C PHE A 165 7.71 32.44 14.73
N PRO A 166 7.54 33.24 13.67
CA PRO A 166 6.44 33.05 12.74
C PRO A 166 6.63 31.77 11.92
N LEU A 167 5.84 30.74 12.21
CA LEU A 167 5.85 29.47 11.50
C LEU A 167 4.70 29.41 10.49
N GLN A 168 5.01 29.17 9.22
CA GLN A 168 4.02 28.89 8.19
C GLN A 168 3.99 27.39 7.91
N ALA A 169 2.83 26.76 8.09
CA ALA A 169 2.66 25.36 7.71
C ALA A 169 2.68 25.25 6.18
N ALA A 170 3.62 24.47 5.65
CA ALA A 170 3.59 24.09 4.24
C ALA A 170 2.33 23.25 3.98
N PRO A 171 1.64 23.43 2.84
CA PRO A 171 0.48 22.61 2.49
C PRO A 171 0.94 21.16 2.37
N LYS A 172 0.51 20.32 3.32
CA LYS A 172 0.69 18.88 3.21
C LYS A 172 -0.39 18.37 2.26
N LYS A 173 -0.04 17.43 1.37
CA LYS A 173 -1.05 16.65 0.65
C LYS A 173 -1.84 15.88 1.69
N GLU A 174 -3.07 16.31 1.96
CA GLU A 174 -3.95 15.63 2.89
C GLU A 174 -4.21 14.22 2.36
N GLN A 175 -3.84 13.21 3.16
CA GLN A 175 -4.31 11.86 2.92
C GLN A 175 -5.80 11.87 3.26
N LEU A 176 -6.65 11.66 2.25
CA LEU A 176 -8.10 11.54 2.43
C LEU A 176 -8.37 10.55 3.56
N THR A 177 -8.77 11.09 4.71
CA THR A 177 -8.99 10.27 5.89
C THR A 177 -10.36 9.62 5.72
N GLY A 178 -10.50 8.31 5.97
CA GLY A 178 -11.75 7.58 5.74
C GLY A 178 -13.01 8.25 6.33
N LYS A 179 -12.87 9.09 7.35
CA LYS A 179 -13.95 9.92 7.90
C LYS A 179 -14.58 10.90 6.90
N GLU A 180 -13.84 11.41 5.92
CA GLU A 180 -14.38 12.27 4.87
C GLU A 180 -15.10 11.43 3.80
N ILE A 181 -14.57 10.25 3.48
CA ILE A 181 -15.16 9.31 2.52
C ILE A 181 -16.50 8.75 3.03
N PHE A 182 -16.64 8.56 4.34
CA PHE A 182 -17.84 7.96 4.95
C PHE A 182 -18.84 8.95 5.56
N LYS A 183 -18.54 10.26 5.61
CA LYS A 183 -19.46 11.27 6.20
C LYS A 183 -20.71 11.52 5.36
N ASP A 184 -20.64 11.35 4.04
CA ASP A 184 -21.76 11.64 3.13
C ASP A 184 -22.85 10.56 3.08
N ARG A 185 -22.71 9.43 3.79
CA ARG A 185 -23.78 8.41 3.85
C ARG A 185 -24.89 8.68 4.87
N ASN A 186 -24.72 9.65 5.78
CA ASN A 186 -25.69 9.96 6.84
C ASN A 186 -26.47 11.27 6.62
N ARG A 187 -26.38 11.90 5.44
CA ARG A 187 -27.38 12.90 5.03
C ARG A 187 -28.54 12.14 4.40
N GLU A 188 -29.71 12.25 5.03
CA GLU A 188 -30.99 11.81 4.47
C GLU A 188 -31.18 12.42 3.08
N GLU A 189 -30.87 11.66 2.03
CA GLU A 189 -31.43 11.89 0.71
C GLU A 189 -32.91 11.44 0.72
N PRO A 190 -33.82 12.19 0.10
CA PRO A 190 -35.24 11.86 0.11
C PRO A 190 -35.46 10.53 -0.63
N GLU A 191 -36.19 9.61 -0.01
CA GLU A 191 -36.55 8.31 -0.58
C GLU A 191 -37.14 8.46 -1.99
N GLU A 192 -36.34 8.21 -3.02
CA GLU A 192 -36.86 7.89 -4.33
C GLU A 192 -37.56 6.53 -4.24
N LYS A 193 -38.88 6.58 -4.38
CA LYS A 193 -39.80 5.44 -4.32
C LYS A 193 -39.27 4.27 -5.15
N LYS A 194 -38.82 3.21 -4.45
CA LYS A 194 -38.60 1.91 -5.08
C LYS A 194 -39.92 1.42 -5.71
N PRO A 195 -39.92 0.94 -6.96
CA PRO A 195 -41.06 0.23 -7.50
C PRO A 195 -41.20 -1.09 -6.72
N ARG A 196 -42.41 -1.37 -6.23
CA ARG A 196 -42.74 -2.64 -5.58
C ARG A 196 -42.60 -3.76 -6.61
N PHE A 197 -41.61 -4.63 -6.45
CA PHE A 197 -41.62 -5.95 -7.06
C PHE A 197 -42.19 -6.92 -6.03
N SER A 198 -43.16 -7.71 -6.49
CA SER A 198 -43.86 -8.73 -5.71
C SER A 198 -42.91 -9.78 -5.16
N ASP A 199 -43.18 -10.14 -3.92
CA ASP A 199 -42.62 -11.25 -3.16
C ASP A 199 -43.02 -12.58 -3.81
N ASP A 200 -42.06 -13.25 -4.44
CA ASP A 200 -42.12 -14.68 -4.70
C ASP A 200 -40.74 -15.25 -4.38
N GLY A 201 -40.73 -16.20 -3.43
CA GLY A 201 -39.54 -16.67 -2.74
C GLY A 201 -38.55 -17.41 -3.62
N ASP A 202 -37.26 -17.19 -3.33
CA ASP A 202 -36.23 -18.21 -3.41
C ASP A 202 -35.07 -17.83 -2.48
N GLU A 203 -34.86 -18.65 -1.44
CA GLU A 203 -33.77 -18.56 -0.48
C GLU A 203 -32.44 -18.92 -1.15
N ASN A 204 -31.80 -17.97 -1.87
CA ASN A 204 -30.34 -18.05 -2.11
C ASN A 204 -29.66 -16.73 -2.55
N GLY A 205 -30.28 -15.56 -2.34
CA GLY A 205 -29.83 -14.28 -2.91
C GLY A 205 -28.76 -13.49 -2.13
N SER A 206 -28.27 -13.96 -0.97
CA SER A 206 -27.42 -13.15 -0.08
C SER A 206 -25.92 -13.17 -0.39
N ALA A 207 -25.46 -13.92 -1.39
CA ALA A 207 -24.06 -13.93 -1.80
C ALA A 207 -23.70 -12.78 -2.78
N CYS A 208 -24.67 -12.13 -3.42
CA CYS A 208 -24.40 -11.20 -4.52
C CYS A 208 -24.18 -9.74 -4.07
N LEU A 209 -24.80 -9.33 -2.96
CA LEU A 209 -24.76 -7.92 -2.51
C LEU A 209 -23.45 -7.54 -1.80
N VAL A 210 -22.73 -8.51 -1.24
CA VAL A 210 -21.48 -8.26 -0.50
C VAL A 210 -20.28 -8.08 -1.45
N ALA A 211 -20.30 -8.71 -2.63
CA ALA A 211 -19.26 -8.56 -3.64
C ALA A 211 -19.28 -7.16 -4.29
N SER A 212 -20.47 -6.61 -4.56
CA SER A 212 -20.62 -5.28 -5.19
C SER A 212 -20.20 -4.09 -4.32
N VAL A 213 -19.97 -4.28 -3.01
CA VAL A 213 -19.52 -3.21 -2.11
C VAL A 213 -17.99 -3.21 -1.95
N ALA A 214 -17.33 -4.36 -2.13
CA ALA A 214 -15.87 -4.48 -2.12
C ALA A 214 -15.23 -4.07 -3.45
N GLU A 215 -15.94 -4.26 -4.56
CA GLU A 215 -15.60 -3.73 -5.89
C GLU A 215 -16.09 -2.28 -5.96
N GLY A 216 -15.24 -1.33 -5.54
CA GLY A 216 -15.54 0.10 -5.63
C GLY A 216 -16.09 0.49 -7.00
N ARG A 217 -16.92 1.55 -7.06
CA ARG A 217 -17.59 2.07 -8.28
C ARG A 217 -16.71 1.85 -9.54
N VAL A 218 -17.07 0.87 -10.34
CA VAL A 218 -16.34 0.55 -11.59
C VAL A 218 -16.45 1.76 -12.50
N SER A 219 -15.33 2.47 -12.67
CA SER A 219 -15.20 3.66 -13.52
C SER A 219 -14.38 3.39 -14.78
N LYS A 220 -13.73 2.22 -14.85
CA LYS A 220 -12.91 1.73 -15.97
C LYS A 220 -13.01 0.21 -16.01
N VAL A 221 -12.92 -0.38 -17.21
CA VAL A 221 -12.86 -1.84 -17.39
C VAL A 221 -11.54 -2.37 -16.80
N GLY A 222 -11.64 -3.24 -15.78
CA GLY A 222 -10.49 -3.82 -15.10
C GLY A 222 -9.98 -5.10 -15.77
N THR A 223 -8.77 -5.52 -15.39
CA THR A 223 -8.16 -6.77 -15.88
C THR A 223 -8.60 -8.02 -15.12
N VAL A 224 -9.42 -7.88 -14.07
CA VAL A 224 -9.82 -8.97 -13.18
C VAL A 224 -11.07 -9.68 -13.71
N ASP A 225 -12.18 -8.96 -13.90
CA ASP A 225 -13.47 -9.46 -14.44
C ASP A 225 -14.05 -8.53 -15.54
N PRO A 226 -13.38 -8.43 -16.71
CA PRO A 226 -13.72 -7.48 -17.77
C PRO A 226 -15.14 -7.63 -18.34
N ARG A 227 -15.72 -8.84 -18.29
CA ARG A 227 -17.09 -9.12 -18.72
C ARG A 227 -18.14 -8.42 -17.87
N LYS A 228 -18.01 -8.50 -16.54
CA LYS A 228 -18.98 -7.90 -15.61
C LYS A 228 -18.86 -6.38 -15.61
N ASP A 229 -17.61 -5.90 -15.62
CA ASP A 229 -17.31 -4.47 -15.70
C ASP A 229 -17.93 -3.82 -16.94
N PHE A 230 -17.80 -4.47 -18.10
CA PHE A 230 -18.36 -3.98 -19.36
C PHE A 230 -19.90 -3.93 -19.34
N GLN A 231 -20.56 -4.96 -18.83
CA GLN A 231 -22.03 -4.98 -18.70
C GLN A 231 -22.55 -3.90 -17.74
N VAL A 232 -21.87 -3.69 -16.62
CA VAL A 232 -22.24 -2.65 -15.64
C VAL A 232 -22.08 -1.25 -16.23
N LEU A 233 -21.02 -1.02 -17.02
CA LEU A 233 -20.79 0.26 -17.70
C LEU A 233 -21.81 0.49 -18.84
N CYS A 234 -22.18 -0.54 -19.60
CA CYS A 234 -23.22 -0.43 -20.63
C CYS A 234 -24.63 -0.20 -20.05
N ALA A 235 -24.91 -0.71 -18.85
CA ALA A 235 -26.17 -0.46 -18.15
C ALA A 235 -26.29 1.00 -17.66
N ARG A 236 -25.15 1.65 -17.36
CA ARG A 236 -25.08 3.06 -16.94
C ARG A 236 -24.86 3.98 -18.14
N LYS A 237 -25.87 4.07 -19.01
CA LYS A 237 -25.84 4.86 -20.26
C LYS A 237 -25.63 6.38 -20.07
N GLU A 238 -25.65 6.89 -18.84
CA GLU A 238 -25.64 8.32 -18.55
C GLU A 238 -24.24 8.90 -18.26
N GLU A 239 -23.22 8.08 -17.98
CA GLU A 239 -21.89 8.56 -17.56
C GLU A 239 -20.75 8.35 -18.59
N PHE A 240 -20.89 7.42 -19.54
CA PHE A 240 -19.83 7.11 -20.52
C PHE A 240 -20.39 6.85 -21.92
N SER A 241 -19.70 7.37 -22.95
CA SER A 241 -20.06 7.05 -24.34
C SER A 241 -19.74 5.57 -24.63
N PHE A 242 -20.63 4.86 -25.34
CA PHE A 242 -20.45 3.44 -25.67
C PHE A 242 -19.12 3.18 -26.41
N LYS A 243 -18.67 4.17 -27.19
CA LYS A 243 -17.38 4.17 -27.88
C LYS A 243 -16.18 4.15 -26.93
N GLU A 244 -16.19 4.93 -25.85
CA GLU A 244 -15.08 4.95 -24.88
C GLU A 244 -14.98 3.64 -24.09
N VAL A 245 -16.13 3.07 -23.72
CA VAL A 245 -16.18 1.80 -22.97
C VAL A 245 -15.71 0.64 -23.85
N SER A 246 -16.10 0.64 -25.13
CA SER A 246 -15.60 -0.36 -26.10
C SER A 246 -14.11 -0.22 -26.35
N GLU A 247 -13.57 0.98 -26.60
CA GLU A 247 -12.12 1.19 -26.76
C GLU A 247 -11.31 0.74 -25.52
N GLN A 248 -11.86 0.92 -24.31
CA GLN A 248 -11.23 0.41 -23.08
C GLN A 248 -11.24 -1.12 -23.01
N LEU A 249 -12.35 -1.76 -23.41
CA LEU A 249 -12.43 -3.21 -23.50
C LEU A 249 -11.45 -3.76 -24.55
N GLU A 250 -11.40 -3.14 -25.74
CA GLU A 250 -10.49 -3.52 -26.82
C GLU A 250 -9.03 -3.53 -26.36
N ARG A 251 -8.57 -2.48 -25.66
CA ARG A 251 -7.21 -2.41 -25.09
C ARG A 251 -6.94 -3.48 -24.03
N CYS A 252 -7.95 -3.88 -23.27
CA CYS A 252 -7.81 -4.96 -22.29
C CYS A 252 -7.68 -6.31 -23.00
N LEU A 253 -8.46 -6.53 -24.07
CA LEU A 253 -8.38 -7.74 -24.88
C LEU A 253 -7.03 -7.87 -25.60
N GLU A 254 -6.50 -6.77 -26.16
CA GLU A 254 -5.16 -6.76 -26.77
C GLU A 254 -4.09 -7.22 -25.76
N LYS A 255 -4.10 -6.69 -24.54
CA LYS A 255 -3.16 -7.09 -23.48
C LYS A 255 -3.31 -8.54 -23.05
N PHE A 256 -4.51 -9.10 -23.08
CA PHE A 256 -4.73 -10.52 -22.76
C PHE A 256 -4.20 -11.45 -23.85
N LEU A 257 -4.24 -11.01 -25.11
CA LEU A 257 -3.69 -11.77 -26.23
C LEU A 257 -2.15 -11.77 -26.22
N ASP A 258 -1.53 -10.70 -25.75
CA ASP A 258 -0.06 -10.63 -25.56
C ASP A 258 0.47 -11.63 -24.53
N LEU A 259 -0.32 -11.99 -23.52
CA LEU A 259 0.09 -12.88 -22.42
C LEU A 259 0.15 -14.37 -22.80
N ARG A 260 -0.40 -14.75 -23.97
CA ARG A 260 -0.33 -16.11 -24.57
C ARG A 260 -0.75 -17.29 -23.67
N GLU A 261 -1.56 -17.07 -22.63
CA GLU A 261 -2.09 -18.18 -21.80
C GLU A 261 -3.52 -18.58 -22.19
N ARG A 262 -3.83 -19.88 -22.10
CA ARG A 262 -5.16 -20.43 -22.44
C ARG A 262 -6.29 -19.90 -21.55
N THR A 263 -5.99 -19.54 -20.32
CA THR A 263 -6.94 -18.93 -19.36
C THR A 263 -7.45 -17.58 -19.87
N TYR A 264 -6.56 -16.78 -20.45
CA TYR A 264 -6.90 -15.48 -21.03
C TYR A 264 -7.63 -15.61 -22.36
N TYR A 265 -7.36 -16.65 -23.15
CA TYR A 265 -8.14 -16.94 -24.36
C TYR A 265 -9.62 -17.21 -24.06
N MET A 266 -9.91 -18.04 -23.04
CA MET A 266 -11.30 -18.32 -22.64
C MET A 266 -12.00 -17.06 -22.11
N LYS A 267 -11.31 -16.27 -21.28
CA LYS A 267 -11.85 -14.98 -20.79
C LYS A 267 -12.13 -14.00 -21.92
N THR A 268 -11.24 -13.91 -22.91
CA THR A 268 -11.41 -13.06 -24.10
C THR A 268 -12.63 -13.50 -24.91
N LEU A 269 -12.87 -14.80 -25.09
CA LEU A 269 -14.05 -15.31 -25.78
C LEU A 269 -15.35 -14.95 -25.05
N ASP A 270 -15.38 -15.11 -23.73
CA ASP A 270 -16.53 -14.73 -22.91
C ASP A 270 -16.81 -13.22 -22.96
N CYS A 271 -15.76 -12.40 -23.00
CA CYS A 271 -15.87 -10.96 -23.20
C CYS A 271 -16.38 -10.60 -24.60
N LEU A 272 -15.94 -11.30 -25.65
CA LEU A 272 -16.41 -11.08 -27.02
C LEU A 272 -17.89 -11.45 -27.19
N LYS A 273 -18.35 -12.52 -26.53
CA LYS A 273 -19.78 -12.90 -26.48
C LYS A 273 -20.62 -11.81 -25.82
N ALA A 274 -20.19 -11.34 -24.64
CA ALA A 274 -20.85 -10.25 -23.95
C ALA A 274 -20.82 -8.94 -24.76
N TYR A 275 -19.71 -8.65 -25.44
CA TYR A 275 -19.58 -7.48 -26.30
C TYR A 275 -20.55 -7.52 -27.49
N ARG A 276 -20.75 -8.71 -28.09
CA ARG A 276 -21.75 -8.91 -29.15
C ARG A 276 -23.18 -8.67 -28.65
N GLU A 277 -23.55 -9.22 -27.50
CA GLU A 277 -24.88 -9.04 -26.91
C GLU A 277 -25.18 -7.57 -26.60
N GLU A 278 -24.21 -6.86 -26.02
CA GLU A 278 -24.36 -5.44 -25.68
C GLU A 278 -24.34 -4.54 -26.92
N ALA A 279 -23.54 -4.85 -27.94
CA ALA A 279 -23.58 -4.14 -29.22
C ALA A 279 -24.95 -4.25 -29.91
N ASN A 280 -25.60 -5.43 -29.81
CA ASN A 280 -26.96 -5.62 -30.29
C ASN A 280 -27.98 -4.79 -29.49
N LYS A 281 -27.85 -4.74 -28.15
CA LYS A 281 -28.72 -3.92 -27.29
C LYS A 281 -28.52 -2.41 -27.51
N ALA A 282 -27.29 -1.98 -27.77
CA ALA A 282 -26.91 -0.58 -27.99
C ALA A 282 -27.21 -0.09 -29.42
N LYS A 283 -27.52 -1.00 -30.35
CA LYS A 283 -27.74 -0.73 -31.78
C LYS A 283 -26.54 -0.12 -32.52
N GLU A 284 -25.31 -0.34 -32.03
CA GLU A 284 -24.07 0.12 -32.66
C GLU A 284 -23.18 -1.05 -33.12
N PRO A 285 -23.52 -1.73 -34.25
CA PRO A 285 -22.79 -2.91 -34.72
C PRO A 285 -21.45 -2.57 -35.39
N HIS A 286 -21.24 -1.32 -35.81
CA HIS A 286 -20.04 -0.89 -36.54
C HIS A 286 -18.75 -1.01 -35.71
N GLN A 287 -18.81 -0.72 -34.41
CA GLN A 287 -17.64 -0.79 -33.53
C GLN A 287 -17.19 -2.25 -33.34
N TYR A 288 -18.13 -3.15 -33.11
CA TYR A 288 -17.89 -4.59 -33.00
C TYR A 288 -17.27 -5.17 -34.29
N ASN A 289 -17.87 -4.85 -35.45
CA ASN A 289 -17.40 -5.37 -36.74
C ASN A 289 -16.03 -4.81 -37.14
N THR A 290 -15.70 -3.57 -36.75
CA THR A 290 -14.36 -2.98 -36.96
C THR A 290 -13.32 -3.65 -36.06
N PHE A 291 -13.68 -3.89 -34.79
CA PHE A 291 -12.81 -4.56 -33.84
C PHE A 291 -12.52 -6.01 -34.24
N LEU A 292 -13.50 -6.78 -34.71
CA LEU A 292 -13.27 -8.15 -35.19
C LEU A 292 -12.30 -8.21 -36.38
N LYS A 293 -12.35 -7.24 -37.30
CA LYS A 293 -11.39 -7.16 -38.42
C LYS A 293 -9.97 -6.86 -37.92
N ARG A 294 -9.83 -5.93 -36.96
CA ARG A 294 -8.56 -5.62 -36.29
C ARG A 294 -8.03 -6.81 -35.50
N LEU A 295 -8.91 -7.53 -34.80
CA LEU A 295 -8.58 -8.74 -34.06
C LEU A 295 -8.02 -9.81 -35.01
N LYS A 296 -8.64 -10.03 -36.18
CA LYS A 296 -8.12 -10.96 -37.20
C LYS A 296 -6.70 -10.60 -37.66
N GLN A 297 -6.40 -9.32 -37.85
CA GLN A 297 -5.05 -8.86 -38.19
C GLN A 297 -4.07 -9.12 -37.04
N LEU A 298 -4.43 -8.79 -35.80
CA LEU A 298 -3.60 -9.01 -34.62
C LEU A 298 -3.32 -10.51 -34.36
N VAL A 299 -4.31 -11.37 -34.57
CA VAL A 299 -4.12 -12.83 -34.43
C VAL A 299 -3.20 -13.38 -35.53
N ALA A 300 -3.27 -12.83 -36.75
CA ALA A 300 -2.37 -13.19 -37.85
C ALA A 300 -0.93 -12.73 -37.57
N ASP A 301 -0.74 -11.50 -37.09
CA ASP A 301 0.58 -10.92 -36.77
C ASP A 301 1.26 -11.64 -35.60
N LEU A 302 0.49 -12.07 -34.59
CA LEU A 302 1.01 -12.77 -33.41
C LEU A 302 1.16 -14.28 -33.60
N GLY A 303 0.72 -14.83 -34.74
CA GLY A 303 0.82 -16.26 -35.05
C GLY A 303 -0.03 -17.18 -34.15
N LEU A 304 -1.15 -16.66 -33.61
CA LEU A 304 -1.97 -17.37 -32.63
C LEU A 304 -3.04 -18.28 -33.30
N GLN A 305 -2.57 -19.31 -34.01
CA GLN A 305 -3.46 -20.26 -34.71
C GLN A 305 -4.38 -21.04 -33.77
N ASP A 306 -3.91 -21.38 -32.57
CA ASP A 306 -4.69 -22.09 -31.55
C ASP A 306 -5.92 -21.27 -31.10
N PHE A 307 -5.72 -19.96 -30.89
CA PHE A 307 -6.81 -19.05 -30.53
C PHE A 307 -7.79 -18.84 -31.69
N TRP A 308 -7.28 -18.77 -32.93
CA TRP A 308 -8.13 -18.69 -34.12
C TRP A 308 -9.01 -19.93 -34.28
N GLN A 309 -8.47 -21.13 -34.06
CA GLN A 309 -9.23 -22.38 -34.09
C GLN A 309 -10.32 -22.42 -33.00
N LEU A 310 -10.01 -21.96 -31.78
CA LEU A 310 -10.97 -21.81 -30.70
C LEU A 310 -12.11 -20.83 -31.07
N LEU A 311 -11.78 -19.72 -31.73
CA LEU A 311 -12.76 -18.72 -32.18
C LEU A 311 -13.66 -19.26 -33.30
N VAL A 312 -13.10 -20.06 -34.22
CA VAL A 312 -13.85 -20.78 -35.27
C VAL A 312 -14.78 -21.83 -34.65
N GLN A 313 -14.33 -22.55 -33.63
CA GLN A 313 -15.11 -23.57 -32.93
C GLN A 313 -16.33 -22.98 -32.22
N ASP A 314 -16.19 -21.76 -31.66
CA ASP A 314 -17.23 -21.05 -30.91
C ASP A 314 -18.16 -20.19 -31.81
N ARG A 315 -17.93 -20.20 -33.13
CA ARG A 315 -18.73 -19.52 -34.18
C ARG A 315 -19.05 -18.04 -33.90
N LEU A 316 -18.06 -17.26 -33.47
CA LEU A 316 -18.23 -15.81 -33.31
C LEU A 316 -18.18 -15.10 -34.68
N THR A 317 -19.32 -15.05 -35.35
CA THR A 317 -19.52 -14.34 -36.62
C THR A 317 -19.63 -12.82 -36.45
N LEU A 318 -19.34 -12.09 -37.53
CA LEU A 318 -19.72 -10.68 -37.68
C LEU A 318 -21.24 -10.51 -37.50
N ILE A 319 -21.67 -9.38 -36.92
CA ILE A 319 -23.10 -9.09 -36.75
C ILE A 319 -23.67 -8.73 -38.13
N SER A 320 -24.53 -9.61 -38.66
CA SER A 320 -25.15 -9.45 -39.98
C SER A 320 -26.29 -8.43 -39.97
N CYS A 321 -26.64 -7.93 -41.16
CA CYS A 321 -27.79 -7.05 -41.39
C CYS A 321 -29.15 -7.66 -40.98
N GLU A 322 -29.23 -8.97 -40.74
CA GLU A 322 -30.49 -9.66 -40.36
C GLU A 322 -30.80 -9.51 -38.86
N GLU A 323 -29.78 -9.33 -38.02
CA GLU A 323 -29.94 -9.15 -36.57
C GLU A 323 -30.04 -7.68 -36.16
N ASN A 324 -29.52 -6.76 -36.98
CA ASN A 324 -29.56 -5.33 -36.70
C ASN A 324 -29.52 -4.48 -37.99
N SER A 325 -30.54 -3.65 -38.19
CA SER A 325 -30.78 -2.86 -39.41
C SER A 325 -29.77 -1.72 -39.66
N ALA A 326 -28.82 -1.51 -38.75
CA ALA A 326 -27.74 -0.53 -38.87
C ALA A 326 -26.41 -1.13 -39.35
N SER A 327 -26.31 -2.46 -39.56
CA SER A 327 -25.07 -3.09 -40.04
C SER A 327 -24.94 -2.97 -41.56
N SER A 328 -23.70 -2.97 -42.06
CA SER A 328 -23.36 -2.90 -43.50
C SER A 328 -22.80 -4.22 -44.04
N VAL A 329 -22.94 -5.32 -43.30
CA VAL A 329 -22.30 -6.62 -43.61
C VAL A 329 -23.39 -7.66 -43.89
N THR A 330 -23.34 -8.25 -45.09
CA THR A 330 -24.31 -9.26 -45.52
C THR A 330 -24.06 -10.61 -44.84
N GLY A 331 -25.10 -11.42 -44.61
CA GLY A 331 -24.98 -12.71 -43.90
C GLY A 331 -23.95 -13.67 -44.52
N GLN A 332 -23.72 -13.56 -45.83
CA GLN A 332 -22.69 -14.32 -46.55
C GLN A 332 -21.25 -13.87 -46.24
N GLU A 333 -21.01 -12.57 -46.00
CA GLU A 333 -19.69 -12.06 -45.60
C GLU A 333 -19.32 -12.48 -44.16
N ALA A 334 -20.33 -12.66 -43.30
CA ALA A 334 -20.15 -13.13 -41.93
C ALA A 334 -19.73 -14.61 -41.85
N GLU A 335 -20.23 -15.43 -42.78
CA GLU A 335 -19.85 -16.86 -42.90
C GLU A 335 -18.52 -17.02 -43.66
N GLN A 336 -18.26 -16.20 -44.68
CA GLN A 336 -17.00 -16.21 -45.44
C GLN A 336 -15.79 -15.72 -44.62
N PHE A 337 -16.00 -15.00 -43.50
CA PHE A 337 -14.92 -14.50 -42.64
C PHE A 337 -14.01 -15.62 -42.06
N PHE A 338 -14.55 -16.82 -41.90
CA PHE A 338 -13.85 -18.01 -41.41
C PHE A 338 -13.09 -18.78 -42.48
N VAL A 339 -13.38 -18.56 -43.77
CA VAL A 339 -12.68 -19.23 -44.86
C VAL A 339 -11.40 -18.44 -45.16
N VAL A 340 -10.26 -18.96 -44.70
CA VAL A 340 -8.95 -18.50 -45.16
C VAL A 340 -8.75 -19.05 -46.57
N GLU A 341 -8.53 -18.17 -47.55
CA GLU A 341 -7.96 -18.56 -48.85
C GLU A 341 -6.62 -19.26 -48.60
N GLN A 342 -6.58 -20.58 -48.84
CA GLN A 342 -5.33 -21.27 -49.12
C GLN A 342 -4.90 -20.87 -50.53
N VAL A 343 -4.06 -19.84 -50.65
CA VAL A 343 -3.27 -19.70 -51.87
C VAL A 343 -2.17 -20.75 -51.81
N GLN A 344 -2.26 -21.72 -52.72
CA GLN A 344 -1.21 -22.67 -53.03
C GLN A 344 0.03 -21.92 -53.53
N GLU A 345 1.15 -22.07 -52.82
CA GLU A 345 2.49 -22.00 -53.41
C GLU A 345 3.19 -23.32 -53.09
N GLU A 346 2.90 -24.34 -53.89
CA GLU A 346 3.83 -25.45 -54.11
C GLU A 346 4.49 -25.20 -55.46
N LEU A 347 5.81 -25.00 -55.48
CA LEU A 347 6.68 -25.50 -56.56
C LEU A 347 8.14 -25.56 -56.09
N MET A 348 8.62 -26.80 -56.01
CA MET A 348 10.00 -27.28 -56.25
C MET A 348 11.01 -27.33 -55.09
N VAL A 349 11.01 -28.51 -54.46
CA VAL A 349 12.16 -29.36 -54.11
C VAL A 349 13.53 -28.90 -54.68
N ALA A 350 14.48 -28.66 -53.77
CA ALA A 350 15.88 -29.07 -53.90
C ALA A 350 16.55 -29.07 -52.50
N GLU A 351 16.88 -30.24 -51.97
CA GLU A 351 17.86 -30.38 -50.88
C GLU A 351 19.26 -29.91 -51.37
N PRO A 352 20.13 -29.47 -50.44
CA PRO A 352 21.23 -30.37 -50.13
C PRO A 352 21.63 -30.44 -48.65
N ALA A 353 22.03 -31.67 -48.27
CA ALA A 353 23.13 -32.03 -47.37
C ALA A 353 23.02 -31.69 -45.86
N ALA A 354 22.40 -32.61 -45.13
CA ALA A 354 22.93 -33.30 -43.96
C ALA A 354 24.03 -32.59 -43.13
N ASP A 355 23.62 -32.11 -41.96
CA ASP A 355 24.47 -31.92 -40.78
C ASP A 355 25.04 -33.27 -40.34
N VAL A 356 26.36 -33.42 -40.41
CA VAL A 356 27.10 -34.60 -39.95
C VAL A 356 27.93 -34.32 -38.69
N ASP A 357 27.77 -33.16 -38.04
CA ASP A 357 28.64 -32.74 -36.92
C ASP A 357 28.01 -32.85 -35.51
N ASP A 358 26.71 -33.11 -35.37
CA ASP A 358 26.05 -33.17 -34.04
C ASP A 358 26.02 -34.58 -33.40
N LEU A 359 26.71 -35.57 -33.97
CA LEU A 359 26.70 -36.98 -33.52
C LEU A 359 28.03 -37.45 -32.91
N LEU A 360 28.95 -36.53 -32.57
CA LEU A 360 30.24 -36.82 -31.92
C LEU A 360 30.44 -36.16 -30.54
N GLU A 361 29.37 -35.69 -29.88
CA GLU A 361 29.43 -35.18 -28.49
C GLU A 361 28.78 -36.09 -27.43
N MET A 362 28.38 -37.33 -27.77
CA MET A 362 27.75 -38.26 -26.82
C MET A 362 28.41 -39.65 -26.71
N MET A 363 29.75 -39.71 -26.82
CA MET A 363 30.59 -40.79 -26.28
C MET A 363 31.81 -40.17 -25.60
#